data_AF-A0A9D8ZN40-F1
#
_entry.id   AF-A0A9D8ZN40-F1
#
_cell.length_a   1.000
_cell.length_b   1.000
_cell.length_c   1.000
_cell.angle_alpha   90.00
_cell.angle_beta   90.00
_cell.angle_gamma   90.00
#
_symmetry.space_group_name_H-M   'P 1'
#
loop_
_entity.id
_entity.type
_entity.pdbx_description
1 polymer ?
#
loop_
_entity_poly.entity_id
_entity_poly.type
_entity_poly.pdbx_seq_one_letter_code
_entity_poly.pdbx_strand_id
1 'polypeptide(L)'
;MSRIAFDISVGRGPADMDTVREMFAEYQQWLGVDLCFQDFENELAGLPGKYAPPEGEVFIARDGADVAGIVAVRPVGDPAEKLSEMKRLYVRDRWRGRRLGRKLADMAVGFAVHAGYRKMVLDTLPQLATARGMYGRMGFQETAPYYHNPISGVVYMEKIL
;
A
#
# COMPACT_ATOMS: atom_id res chain seq x y z
N MET A 1 16.57 -2.84 25.60
CA MET A 1 16.16 -2.00 24.44
C MET A 1 14.66 -2.07 24.31
N SER A 2 13.94 -1.00 24.64
CA SER A 2 12.49 -0.93 24.52
C SER A 2 12.08 -1.16 23.06
N ARG A 3 11.22 -2.14 22.79
CA ARG A 3 10.57 -2.29 21.48
C ARG A 3 9.70 -1.05 21.31
N ILE A 4 10.06 -0.15 20.40
CA ILE A 4 9.12 0.87 19.92
C ILE A 4 7.95 0.11 19.28
N ALA A 5 6.81 0.13 19.95
CA ALA A 5 5.57 -0.47 19.46
C ALA A 5 4.86 0.59 18.63
N PHE A 6 4.78 0.35 17.32
CA PHE A 6 3.91 1.14 16.46
C PHE A 6 2.47 0.70 16.70
N ASP A 7 1.58 1.68 16.86
CA ASP A 7 0.14 1.44 16.77
C ASP A 7 -0.24 1.39 15.28
N ILE A 8 -0.87 0.30 14.84
CA ILE A 8 -1.34 0.18 13.45
C ILE A 8 -2.85 -0.04 13.51
N SER A 9 -3.58 0.93 12.96
CA SER A 9 -5.04 0.95 12.99
C SER A 9 -5.60 1.24 11.59
N VAL A 10 -6.88 0.96 11.41
CA VAL A 10 -7.61 1.30 10.19
C VAL A 10 -7.80 2.81 10.13
N GLY A 11 -7.48 3.41 8.99
CA GLY A 11 -7.65 4.83 8.74
C GLY A 11 -9.07 5.11 8.24
N ARG A 12 -9.99 5.49 9.13
CA ARG A 12 -11.40 5.69 8.80
C ARG A 12 -11.93 7.02 9.35
N GLY A 13 -12.85 7.64 8.60
CA GLY A 13 -13.47 8.92 8.97
C GLY A 13 -12.62 10.15 8.58
N PRO A 14 -13.13 11.37 8.84
CA PRO A 14 -12.57 12.58 8.24
C PRO A 14 -11.10 12.86 8.60
N ALA A 15 -10.73 12.78 9.88
CA ALA A 15 -9.38 13.08 10.35
C ALA A 15 -8.32 12.11 9.79
N ASP A 16 -8.68 10.83 9.67
CA ASP A 16 -7.79 9.86 9.03
C ASP A 16 -7.70 10.10 7.54
N MET A 17 -8.77 10.49 6.85
CA MET A 17 -8.70 10.80 5.41
C MET A 17 -7.77 11.96 5.09
N ASP A 18 -7.68 12.96 5.97
CA ASP A 18 -6.68 14.02 5.85
C ASP A 18 -5.26 13.46 5.98
N THR A 19 -5.04 12.55 6.94
CA THR A 19 -3.77 11.84 7.08
C THR A 19 -3.44 10.97 5.85
N VAL A 20 -4.43 10.24 5.31
CA VAL A 20 -4.22 9.40 4.12
C VAL A 20 -3.81 10.28 2.94
N ARG A 21 -4.50 11.41 2.73
CA ARG A 21 -4.19 12.36 1.66
C ARG A 21 -2.78 12.91 1.78
N GLU A 22 -2.39 13.34 2.98
CA GLU A 22 -1.03 13.82 3.28
C GLU A 22 0.01 12.74 2.96
N MET A 23 -0.15 11.54 3.50
CA MET A 23 0.82 10.45 3.33
C MET A 23 0.92 9.96 1.88
N PHE A 24 -0.17 9.98 1.13
CA PHE A 24 -0.15 9.65 -0.29
C PHE A 24 0.58 10.74 -1.10
N ALA A 25 0.32 12.02 -0.81
CA ALA A 25 1.02 13.13 -1.46
C ALA A 25 2.53 13.10 -1.16
N GLU A 26 2.91 12.85 0.10
CA GLU A 26 4.32 12.63 0.49
C GLU A 26 4.95 11.46 -0.26
N TYR A 27 4.23 10.34 -0.39
CA TYR A 27 4.70 9.19 -1.15
C TYR A 27 4.98 9.53 -2.61
N GLN A 28 4.08 10.27 -3.29
CA GLN A 28 4.31 10.71 -4.67
C GLN A 28 5.55 11.61 -4.76
N GLN A 29 5.66 12.62 -3.89
CA GLN A 29 6.82 13.52 -3.87
C GLN A 29 8.12 12.75 -3.63
N TRP A 30 8.12 11.80 -2.68
CA TRP A 30 9.27 10.97 -2.36
C TRP A 30 9.69 10.07 -3.51
N LEU A 31 8.74 9.54 -4.29
CA LEU A 31 9.05 8.69 -5.43
C LEU A 31 9.77 9.44 -6.56
N GLY A 32 9.61 10.78 -6.63
CA GLY A 32 10.25 11.62 -7.64
C GLY A 32 9.87 11.27 -9.08
N VAL A 33 8.85 10.43 -9.29
CA VAL A 33 8.28 10.14 -10.60
C VAL A 33 6.98 10.90 -10.74
N ASP A 34 6.79 11.45 -11.93
CA ASP A 34 5.49 11.94 -12.33
C ASP A 34 4.57 10.72 -12.50
N LEU A 35 3.76 10.42 -11.49
CA LEU A 35 2.73 9.37 -11.56
C LEU A 35 1.57 9.76 -12.51
N CYS A 36 1.75 10.82 -13.30
CA CYS A 36 0.87 11.41 -14.29
C CYS A 36 -0.45 11.92 -13.69
N PHE A 37 -0.29 13.11 -13.10
CA PHE A 37 -1.21 14.16 -12.63
C PHE A 37 -2.75 14.00 -12.64
N GLN A 38 -3.41 13.23 -13.52
CA GLN A 38 -4.89 13.11 -13.47
C GLN A 38 -5.38 11.98 -12.57
N ASP A 39 -4.86 10.76 -12.72
CA ASP A 39 -5.39 9.63 -11.97
C ASP A 39 -5.06 9.71 -10.47
N PHE A 40 -3.91 10.28 -10.12
CA PHE A 40 -3.52 10.43 -8.72
C PHE A 40 -4.24 11.60 -8.03
N GLU A 41 -4.41 12.74 -8.69
CA GLU A 41 -5.22 13.84 -8.13
C GLU A 41 -6.68 13.41 -7.95
N ASN A 42 -7.24 12.69 -8.93
CA ASN A 42 -8.58 12.10 -8.80
C ASN A 42 -8.64 11.06 -7.67
N GLU A 43 -7.61 10.24 -7.49
CA GLU A 43 -7.50 9.30 -6.37
C GLU A 43 -7.51 10.03 -5.02
N LEU A 44 -6.73 11.11 -4.87
CA LEU A 44 -6.69 11.91 -3.64
C LEU A 44 -8.00 12.66 -3.36
N ALA A 45 -8.65 13.18 -4.41
CA ALA A 45 -9.93 13.87 -4.31
C ALA A 45 -11.06 12.89 -3.95
N GLY A 46 -10.99 11.65 -4.45
CA GLY A 46 -12.02 10.62 -4.27
C GLY A 46 -11.86 9.75 -3.02
N LEU A 47 -10.90 10.01 -2.13
CA LEU A 47 -10.69 9.21 -0.92
C LEU A 47 -11.97 9.10 -0.05
N PRO A 48 -12.29 7.91 0.51
CA PRO A 48 -11.51 6.68 0.44
C PRO A 48 -11.66 5.91 -0.88
N GLY A 49 -12.67 6.19 -1.71
CA GLY A 49 -12.84 5.60 -3.04
C GLY A 49 -12.77 4.07 -3.02
N LYS A 50 -11.89 3.48 -3.85
CA LYS A 50 -11.66 2.02 -3.89
C LYS A 50 -11.01 1.45 -2.62
N TYR A 51 -10.55 2.29 -1.71
CA TYR A 51 -10.01 1.90 -0.41
C TYR A 51 -11.08 1.82 0.68
N ALA A 52 -12.35 2.09 0.36
CA ALA A 52 -13.45 2.00 1.30
C ALA A 52 -13.80 0.54 1.64
N PRO A 53 -14.18 0.23 2.89
CA PRO A 53 -14.72 -1.08 3.24
C PRO A 53 -16.06 -1.35 2.52
N PRO A 54 -16.43 -2.63 2.31
CA PRO A 54 -15.74 -3.83 2.79
C PRO A 54 -14.62 -4.33 1.86
N GLU A 55 -14.48 -3.75 0.68
CA GLU A 55 -13.60 -4.28 -0.38
C GLU A 55 -12.18 -3.72 -0.29
N GLY A 56 -12.02 -2.50 0.20
CA GLY A 56 -10.73 -1.88 0.46
C GLY A 56 -10.52 -1.54 1.93
N GLU A 57 -9.28 -1.22 2.28
CA GLU A 57 -8.93 -0.70 3.60
C GLU A 57 -7.64 0.12 3.53
N VAL A 58 -7.49 1.07 4.44
CA VAL A 58 -6.23 1.79 4.66
C VAL A 58 -5.74 1.53 6.06
N PHE A 59 -4.46 1.19 6.22
CA PHE A 59 -3.82 1.05 7.52
C PHE A 59 -2.83 2.18 7.75
N ILE A 60 -2.92 2.83 8.90
CA ILE A 60 -2.02 3.91 9.30
C ILE A 60 -1.21 3.43 10.50
N ALA A 61 0.11 3.56 10.42
CA ALA A 61 1.03 3.30 11.52
C ALA A 61 1.40 4.60 12.24
N ARG A 62 1.32 4.61 13.57
CA ARG A 62 1.66 5.74 14.44
C ARG A 62 2.73 5.36 15.48
N ASP A 63 3.59 6.32 15.80
CA ASP A 63 4.53 6.28 16.92
C ASP A 63 4.15 7.40 17.90
N GLY A 64 3.29 7.07 18.86
CA GLY A 64 2.58 8.08 19.64
C GLY A 64 1.64 8.91 18.75
N ALA A 65 1.82 10.23 18.74
CA ALA A 65 1.03 11.13 17.90
C ALA A 65 1.55 11.22 16.45
N ASP A 66 2.78 10.76 16.19
CA ASP A 66 3.43 10.92 14.88
C ASP A 66 2.96 9.83 13.89
N VAL A 67 2.59 10.23 12.67
CA VAL A 67 2.31 9.29 11.58
C VAL A 67 3.63 8.76 11.02
N ALA A 68 3.82 7.44 11.08
CA ALA A 68 5.07 6.77 10.72
C ALA A 68 5.01 6.08 9.35
N GLY A 69 3.85 5.58 8.95
CA GLY A 69 3.69 4.88 7.68
C GLY A 69 2.23 4.57 7.34
N ILE A 70 2.02 4.12 6.10
CA ILE A 70 0.70 3.83 5.55
C ILE A 70 0.77 2.66 4.56
N VAL A 71 -0.33 1.94 4.39
CA VAL A 71 -0.57 1.03 3.26
C VAL A 71 -2.06 0.98 2.96
N ALA A 72 -2.41 0.76 1.70
CA ALA A 72 -3.79 0.62 1.27
C ALA A 72 -4.01 -0.69 0.52
N VAL A 73 -5.23 -1.21 0.58
CA VAL A 73 -5.72 -2.35 -0.18
C VAL A 73 -6.96 -1.94 -0.96
N ARG A 74 -7.04 -2.35 -2.23
CA ARG A 74 -8.22 -2.13 -3.08
C ARG A 74 -8.54 -3.34 -3.95
N PRO A 75 -9.80 -3.53 -4.39
CA PRO A 75 -10.13 -4.49 -5.44
C PRO A 75 -9.54 -4.04 -6.79
N VAL A 76 -9.16 -5.02 -7.63
CA VAL A 76 -8.76 -4.80 -9.02
C VAL A 76 -9.28 -5.92 -9.92
N GLY A 77 -9.44 -5.65 -11.22
CA GLY A 77 -9.93 -6.63 -12.18
C GLY A 77 -11.42 -6.96 -12.00
N ASP A 78 -11.81 -8.15 -12.44
CA ASP A 78 -13.18 -8.65 -12.32
C ASP A 78 -13.47 -9.09 -10.86
N PRO A 79 -14.56 -8.62 -10.22
CA PRO A 79 -14.95 -9.05 -8.88
C PRO A 79 -15.06 -10.57 -8.66
N ALA A 80 -15.34 -11.34 -9.71
CA ALA A 80 -15.40 -12.80 -9.66
C ALA A 80 -14.02 -13.44 -9.42
N GLU A 81 -12.94 -12.80 -9.85
CA GLU A 81 -11.56 -13.28 -9.66
C GLU A 81 -11.09 -13.15 -8.22
N LYS A 82 -11.75 -12.29 -7.42
CA LYS A 82 -11.37 -12.00 -6.03
C LYS A 82 -9.90 -11.61 -5.94
N LEU A 83 -9.53 -10.61 -6.74
CA LEU A 83 -8.20 -10.04 -6.82
C LEU A 83 -8.12 -8.70 -6.07
N SER A 84 -7.12 -8.56 -5.20
CA SER A 84 -6.81 -7.32 -4.48
C SER A 84 -5.45 -6.78 -4.88
N GLU A 85 -5.24 -5.48 -4.72
CA GLU A 85 -3.95 -4.82 -4.90
C GLU A 85 -3.50 -4.19 -3.59
N MET A 86 -2.26 -4.47 -3.17
CA MET A 86 -1.58 -3.70 -2.12
C MET A 86 -0.94 -2.48 -2.77
N LYS A 87 -1.34 -1.28 -2.33
CA LYS A 87 -0.87 -0.02 -2.89
C LYS A 87 -0.42 0.96 -1.82
N ARG A 88 0.37 1.96 -2.23
CA ARG A 88 0.75 3.10 -1.40
C ARG A 88 1.45 2.71 -0.09
N LEU A 89 2.22 1.61 -0.10
CA LEU A 89 3.04 1.23 1.04
C LEU A 89 4.19 2.23 1.20
N TYR A 90 4.11 3.08 2.22
CA TYR A 90 5.09 4.12 2.49
C TYR A 90 5.42 4.19 3.98
N VAL A 91 6.70 4.40 4.28
CA VAL A 91 7.21 4.64 5.63
C VAL A 91 8.12 5.86 5.55
N ARG A 92 7.83 6.87 6.39
CA ARG A 92 8.66 8.08 6.51
C ARG A 92 10.06 7.72 6.98
N ASP A 93 11.06 8.47 6.52
CA ASP A 93 12.48 8.12 6.68
C ASP A 93 12.89 7.85 8.14
N ARG A 94 12.37 8.64 9.08
CA ARG A 94 12.65 8.53 10.53
C ARG A 94 12.33 7.13 11.11
N TRP A 95 11.41 6.37 10.50
CA TRP A 95 10.99 5.05 10.97
C TRP A 95 11.40 3.88 10.07
N ARG A 96 12.19 4.15 9.02
CA ARG A 96 12.77 3.09 8.17
C ARG A 96 13.78 2.24 8.94
N GLY A 97 14.05 1.04 8.43
CA GLY A 97 14.93 0.05 9.09
C GLY A 97 14.32 -0.66 10.31
N ARG A 98 13.13 -0.26 10.77
CA ARG A 98 12.45 -0.82 11.95
C ARG A 98 11.44 -1.94 11.63
N ARG A 99 11.53 -2.51 10.42
CA ARG A 99 10.59 -3.50 9.86
C ARG A 99 9.12 -3.01 9.79
N LEU A 100 8.87 -1.70 9.85
CA LEU A 100 7.51 -1.16 9.82
C LEU A 100 6.79 -1.44 8.49
N GLY A 101 7.48 -1.29 7.35
CA GLY A 101 6.91 -1.64 6.05
C GLY A 101 6.47 -3.10 5.97
N ARG A 102 7.21 -4.02 6.61
CA ARG A 102 6.81 -5.43 6.69
C ARG A 102 5.54 -5.61 7.53
N LYS A 103 5.45 -4.95 8.68
CA LYS A 103 4.26 -5.01 9.54
C LYS A 103 3.01 -4.46 8.83
N LEU A 104 3.14 -3.33 8.14
CA LEU A 104 2.05 -2.77 7.32
C LEU A 104 1.63 -3.75 6.21
N ALA A 105 2.60 -4.32 5.50
CA ALA A 105 2.30 -5.30 4.46
C ALA A 105 1.62 -6.56 5.02
N ASP A 106 2.03 -7.04 6.20
CA ASP A 106 1.36 -8.16 6.89
C ASP A 106 -0.11 -7.80 7.24
N MET A 107 -0.40 -6.56 7.68
CA MET A 107 -1.78 -6.09 7.93
C MET A 107 -2.63 -6.09 6.65
N ALA A 108 -2.07 -5.60 5.55
CA ALA A 108 -2.75 -5.59 4.25
C ALA A 108 -3.06 -7.01 3.74
N VAL A 109 -2.11 -7.95 3.84
CA VAL A 109 -2.33 -9.36 3.49
C VAL A 109 -3.40 -9.99 4.39
N GLY A 110 -3.33 -9.75 5.70
CA GLY A 110 -4.32 -10.25 6.66
C GLY A 110 -5.74 -9.75 6.37
N PHE A 111 -5.88 -8.46 6.04
CA PHE A 111 -7.16 -7.90 5.59
C PHE A 111 -7.67 -8.60 4.33
N ALA A 112 -6.81 -8.78 3.32
CA ALA A 112 -7.26 -9.35 2.06
C ALA A 112 -7.74 -10.80 2.21
N VAL A 113 -7.05 -11.60 3.03
CA VAL A 113 -7.51 -12.95 3.41
C VAL A 113 -8.88 -12.88 4.10
N HIS A 114 -9.04 -11.99 5.08
CA HIS A 114 -10.29 -11.85 5.82
C HIS A 114 -11.47 -11.37 4.94
N ALA A 115 -11.20 -10.49 3.98
CA ALA A 115 -12.17 -9.98 3.01
C ALA A 115 -12.51 -11.00 1.89
N GLY A 116 -11.87 -12.18 1.88
CA GLY A 116 -12.18 -13.26 0.94
C GLY A 116 -11.51 -13.13 -0.42
N TYR A 117 -10.43 -12.34 -0.53
CA TYR A 117 -9.61 -12.31 -1.73
C TYR A 117 -8.81 -13.62 -1.87
N ARG A 118 -8.65 -14.10 -3.11
CA ARG A 118 -7.86 -15.31 -3.44
C ARG A 118 -6.43 -14.99 -3.83
N LYS A 119 -6.20 -13.79 -4.34
CA LYS A 119 -4.90 -13.33 -4.82
C LYS A 119 -4.72 -11.86 -4.47
N MET A 120 -3.49 -11.50 -4.17
CA MET A 120 -3.05 -10.11 -4.02
C MET A 120 -1.95 -9.82 -5.04
N VAL A 121 -2.06 -8.68 -5.71
CA VAL A 121 -1.03 -8.14 -6.60
C VAL A 121 -0.44 -6.85 -6.06
N LEU A 122 0.74 -6.50 -6.55
CA LEU A 122 1.35 -5.20 -6.34
C LEU A 122 2.25 -4.87 -7.53
N ASP A 123 2.52 -3.59 -7.71
CA ASP A 123 3.58 -3.10 -8.58
C ASP A 123 4.66 -2.40 -7.75
N THR A 124 5.89 -2.42 -8.27
CA THR A 124 7.04 -1.78 -7.63
C THR A 124 7.96 -1.20 -8.67
N LEU A 125 8.35 0.05 -8.46
CA LEU A 125 9.28 0.75 -9.34
C LEU A 125 10.73 0.22 -9.16
N PRO A 126 11.59 0.33 -10.18
CA PRO A 126 13.00 -0.11 -10.13
C PRO A 126 13.77 0.37 -8.88
N GLN A 127 13.56 1.64 -8.50
CA GLN A 127 14.23 2.27 -7.36
C GLN A 127 13.81 1.72 -5.99
N LEU A 128 12.75 0.90 -5.93
CA LEU A 128 12.21 0.31 -4.70
C LEU A 128 12.71 -1.13 -4.46
N ALA A 129 13.97 -1.42 -4.83
CA ALA A 129 14.56 -2.76 -4.73
C ALA A 129 14.49 -3.37 -3.32
N THR A 130 14.58 -2.56 -2.26
CA THR A 130 14.41 -3.03 -0.87
C THR A 130 13.01 -3.58 -0.61
N ALA A 131 11.97 -2.97 -1.19
CA ALA A 131 10.59 -3.44 -1.09
C ALA A 131 10.41 -4.77 -1.84
N ARG A 132 11.00 -4.92 -3.03
CA ARG A 132 11.01 -6.20 -3.78
C ARG A 132 11.52 -7.37 -2.95
N GLY A 133 12.68 -7.21 -2.31
CA GLY A 133 13.25 -8.26 -1.45
C GLY A 133 12.38 -8.56 -0.22
N MET A 134 11.66 -7.57 0.30
CA MET A 134 10.68 -7.77 1.37
C MET A 134 9.47 -8.59 0.89
N TYR A 135 8.88 -8.24 -0.26
CA TYR A 135 7.74 -8.95 -0.84
C TYR A 135 8.08 -10.40 -1.22
N GLY A 136 9.27 -10.63 -1.78
CA GLY A 136 9.75 -12.00 -2.05
C GLY A 136 9.80 -12.86 -0.78
N ARG A 137 10.29 -12.31 0.34
CA ARG A 137 10.26 -12.97 1.67
C ARG A 137 8.87 -13.10 2.28
N MET A 138 7.86 -12.45 1.71
CA MET A 138 6.44 -12.63 2.05
C MET A 138 5.77 -13.68 1.15
N GLY A 139 6.49 -14.24 0.18
CA GLY A 139 5.97 -15.21 -0.77
C GLY A 139 5.25 -14.59 -1.95
N PHE A 140 5.49 -13.30 -2.24
CA PHE A 140 5.14 -12.73 -3.54
C PHE A 140 6.15 -13.21 -4.60
N GLN A 141 5.66 -13.45 -5.80
CA GLN A 141 6.45 -13.86 -6.96
C GLN A 141 6.20 -12.89 -8.11
N GLU A 142 7.17 -12.71 -9.01
CA GLU A 142 6.99 -11.85 -10.18
C GLU A 142 5.89 -12.40 -11.09
N THR A 143 5.11 -11.51 -11.69
CA THR A 143 3.97 -11.85 -12.57
C THR A 143 3.92 -10.91 -13.77
N ALA A 144 3.07 -11.22 -14.74
CA ALA A 144 2.82 -10.35 -15.88
C ALA A 144 2.14 -9.04 -15.44
N PRO A 145 2.31 -7.92 -16.18
CA PRO A 145 1.55 -6.70 -15.93
C PRO A 145 0.04 -6.97 -15.90
N TYR A 146 -0.63 -6.50 -14.84
CA TYR A 146 -2.09 -6.60 -14.70
C TYR A 146 -2.81 -5.29 -15.06
N TYR A 147 -2.07 -4.26 -15.50
CA TYR A 147 -2.57 -3.05 -16.12
C TYR A 147 -1.46 -2.42 -16.99
N HIS A 148 -1.84 -1.49 -17.87
CA HIS A 148 -0.87 -0.72 -18.64
C HIS A 148 -0.25 0.39 -17.79
N ASN A 149 1.07 0.33 -17.57
CA ASN A 149 1.82 1.37 -16.88
C ASN A 149 2.76 2.08 -17.88
N PRO A 150 2.68 3.42 -18.01
CA PRO A 150 3.56 4.17 -18.91
C PRO A 150 5.03 4.20 -18.41
N ILE A 151 5.28 3.85 -17.15
CA ILE A 151 6.61 3.82 -16.56
C ILE A 151 7.31 2.52 -16.96
N SER A 152 8.48 2.66 -17.59
CA SER A 152 9.32 1.51 -17.94
C SER A 152 10.00 0.88 -16.72
N GLY A 153 10.21 -0.43 -16.76
CA GLY A 153 10.92 -1.19 -15.72
C GLY A 153 10.11 -1.48 -14.46
N VAL A 154 8.80 -1.18 -14.46
CA VAL A 154 7.89 -1.57 -13.37
C VAL A 154 7.88 -3.09 -13.25
N VAL A 155 8.08 -3.58 -12.02
CA VAL A 155 7.98 -4.99 -11.70
C VAL A 155 6.63 -5.25 -11.05
N TYR A 156 5.94 -6.28 -11.51
CA TYR A 156 4.66 -6.71 -10.95
C TYR A 156 4.88 -7.99 -10.16
N MET A 157 4.22 -8.09 -9.01
CA MET A 157 4.30 -9.29 -8.18
C MET A 157 2.90 -9.73 -7.74
N GLU A 158 2.72 -11.03 -7.56
CA GLU A 158 1.50 -11.63 -7.03
C GLU A 158 1.77 -12.60 -5.88
N LYS A 159 0.75 -12.80 -5.05
CA LYS A 159 0.71 -13.80 -3.99
C LYS A 159 -0.68 -14.44 -3.96
N ILE A 160 -0.71 -15.77 -3.96
CA ILE A 160 -1.91 -16.53 -3.61
C ILE A 160 -2.13 -16.42 -2.10
N LEU A 161 -3.35 -16.08 -1.70
CA LEU A 161 -3.76 -15.80 -0.33
C LEU A 161 -4.34 -17.03 0.37
#